data_AF-A0A7C5SWB7-F1
#
_entry.id   AF-A0A7C5SWB7-F1
#
_cell.length_a   1.000
_cell.length_b   1.000
_cell.length_c   1.000
_cell.angle_alpha   90.00
_cell.angle_beta   90.00
_cell.angle_gamma   90.00
#
_symmetry.space_group_name_H-M   'P 1'
#
loop_
_entity.id
_entity.type
_entity.pdbx_description
1 polymer ?
#
loop_
_entity_poly.entity_id
_entity_poly.type
_entity_poly.pdbx_seq_one_letter_code
_entity_poly.pdbx_strand_id
1 'polypeptide(L)'
;LGVNMDKVKVVDAEYLASDKNYWMLVIKVAKNASLARIKRALTIMGRREDEAELDFSKLIYPPMQVADIFYLKVNIALGGIDQRKAHMLARDVAEKLKIEKPIAIHTPLLTGLQGVQRMETAEASILSAKMSKSKPYSAIFIHDSPDEIRSKIGKAYCPPKVVENNPVVEIAKYILFANENFVIHVERPSKYGGPLDVYSYDELEKLYKEGKLHPLDLKNAVADALIKYLEPVRKYFETNKEAHELLNFMLKTNITR
;
A
#
# COMPACT_ATOMS: atom_id res chain seq x y z
N LEU A 1 -11.20 0.74 10.58
CA LEU A 1 -9.77 1.14 10.50
C LEU A 1 -9.42 2.37 11.35
N GLY A 2 -10.36 2.97 12.10
CA GLY A 2 -10.03 4.02 13.09
C GLY A 2 -9.77 5.42 12.53
N VAL A 3 -9.98 5.64 11.23
CA VAL A 3 -9.88 6.97 10.61
C VAL A 3 -11.12 7.79 10.99
N ASN A 4 -10.91 9.01 11.50
CA ASN A 4 -12.01 9.94 11.77
C ASN A 4 -12.54 10.50 10.44
N MET A 5 -13.70 9.99 10.02
CA MET A 5 -14.32 10.35 8.73
C MET A 5 -14.94 11.75 8.73
N ASP A 6 -15.18 12.38 9.88
CA ASP A 6 -15.71 13.76 9.95
C ASP A 6 -14.72 14.79 9.37
N LYS A 7 -13.43 14.41 9.30
CA LYS A 7 -12.35 15.21 8.73
C LYS A 7 -11.94 14.75 7.33
N VAL A 8 -12.63 13.76 6.76
CA VAL A 8 -12.30 13.16 5.46
C VAL A 8 -13.40 13.48 4.46
N LYS A 9 -13.01 14.15 3.36
CA LYS A 9 -13.88 14.34 2.21
C LYS A 9 -13.60 13.25 1.18
N VAL A 10 -14.58 12.37 0.95
CA VAL A 10 -14.54 11.40 -0.15
C VAL A 10 -15.02 12.10 -1.42
N VAL A 11 -14.22 12.05 -2.49
CA VAL A 11 -14.54 12.66 -3.78
C VAL A 11 -14.44 11.59 -4.86
N ASP A 12 -15.52 11.38 -5.58
CA ASP A 12 -15.52 10.54 -6.78
C ASP A 12 -14.88 11.31 -7.94
N ALA A 13 -14.00 10.65 -8.70
CA ALA A 13 -13.35 11.23 -9.86
C ALA A 13 -14.34 11.66 -10.95
N GLU A 14 -15.54 11.06 -11.00
CA GLU A 14 -16.61 11.44 -11.92
C GLU A 14 -17.01 12.93 -11.75
N TYR A 15 -16.95 13.46 -10.53
CA TYR A 15 -17.21 14.87 -10.26
C TYR A 15 -16.20 15.80 -10.96
N LEU A 16 -14.93 15.40 -11.01
CA LEU A 16 -13.88 16.15 -11.70
C LEU A 16 -14.04 16.00 -13.21
N ALA A 17 -14.24 14.76 -13.68
CA ALA A 17 -14.39 14.42 -15.09
C ALA A 17 -15.60 15.11 -15.75
N SER A 18 -16.64 15.42 -14.96
CA SER A 18 -17.82 16.14 -15.44
C SER A 18 -17.60 17.65 -15.67
N ASP A 19 -16.51 18.24 -15.16
CA ASP A 19 -16.19 19.66 -15.40
C ASP A 19 -15.25 19.84 -16.61
N LYS A 20 -15.67 20.65 -17.59
CA LYS A 20 -14.82 21.08 -18.70
C LYS A 20 -13.50 21.73 -18.26
N ASN A 21 -13.48 22.41 -17.10
CA ASN A 21 -12.28 23.05 -16.56
C ASN A 21 -11.22 22.04 -16.14
N TYR A 22 -11.65 20.84 -15.69
CA TYR A 22 -10.74 19.74 -15.40
C TYR A 22 -10.01 19.30 -16.66
N TRP A 23 -10.72 19.05 -17.75
CA TRP A 23 -10.10 18.66 -19.02
C TRP A 23 -9.22 19.75 -19.62
N MET A 24 -9.60 21.02 -19.49
CA MET A 24 -8.72 22.14 -19.85
C MET A 24 -7.40 22.08 -19.06
N LEU A 25 -7.45 21.74 -17.77
CA LEU A 25 -6.27 21.59 -16.94
C LEU A 25 -5.44 20.37 -17.36
N VAL A 26 -6.05 19.22 -17.66
CA VAL A 26 -5.36 18.03 -18.22
C VAL A 26 -4.58 18.42 -19.49
N ILE A 27 -5.20 19.17 -20.41
CA ILE A 27 -4.54 19.65 -21.62
C ILE A 27 -3.39 20.61 -21.29
N LYS A 28 -3.57 21.54 -20.33
CA LYS A 28 -2.49 22.44 -19.89
C LYS A 28 -1.31 21.68 -19.31
N VAL A 29 -1.56 20.63 -18.52
CA VAL A 29 -0.52 19.75 -17.97
C VAL A 29 0.22 19.05 -19.11
N ALA A 30 -0.51 18.42 -20.03
CA ALA A 30 0.06 17.71 -21.18
C ALA A 30 0.92 18.62 -22.06
N LYS A 31 0.48 19.86 -22.33
CA LYS A 31 1.26 20.85 -23.09
C LYS A 31 2.56 21.27 -22.42
N ASN A 32 2.66 21.11 -21.10
CA ASN A 32 3.83 21.50 -20.30
C ASN A 32 4.75 20.32 -19.96
N ALA A 33 4.48 19.13 -20.48
CA ALA A 33 5.29 17.93 -20.31
C ALA A 33 5.69 17.34 -21.66
N SER A 34 6.94 16.90 -21.82
CA SER A 34 7.34 16.16 -23.02
C SER A 34 6.78 14.73 -23.00
N LEU A 35 6.61 14.13 -24.17
CA LEU A 35 6.20 12.73 -24.28
C LEU A 35 7.14 11.79 -23.51
N ALA A 36 8.46 12.03 -23.58
CA ALA A 36 9.45 11.28 -22.83
C ALA A 36 9.24 11.40 -21.31
N ARG A 37 8.85 12.59 -20.81
CA ARG A 37 8.55 12.80 -19.39
C ARG A 37 7.31 12.02 -18.95
N ILE A 38 6.26 12.01 -19.79
CA ILE A 38 5.02 11.25 -19.55
C ILE A 38 5.31 9.75 -19.55
N LYS A 39 6.06 9.24 -20.53
CA LYS A 39 6.45 7.81 -20.60
C LYS A 39 7.16 7.34 -19.32
N ARG A 40 8.08 8.15 -18.78
CA ARG A 40 8.75 7.83 -17.51
C ARG A 40 7.79 7.70 -16.33
N ALA A 41 6.68 8.45 -16.34
CA ALA A 41 5.70 8.42 -15.26
C ALA A 41 4.77 7.19 -15.32
N LEU A 42 4.80 6.37 -16.37
CA LEU A 42 3.88 5.24 -16.53
C LEU A 42 3.97 4.17 -15.44
N THR A 43 5.11 4.08 -14.73
CA THR A 43 5.28 3.11 -13.63
C THR A 43 4.30 3.31 -12.47
N ILE A 44 3.64 4.48 -12.37
CA ILE A 44 2.59 4.75 -11.37
C ILE A 44 1.39 3.80 -11.49
N MET A 45 1.12 3.30 -12.71
CA MET A 45 0.04 2.33 -12.97
C MET A 45 0.49 0.88 -12.74
N GLY A 46 1.69 0.65 -12.19
CA GLY A 46 2.26 -0.69 -12.00
C GLY A 46 2.68 -1.37 -13.31
N ARG A 47 2.88 -0.60 -14.38
CA ARG A 47 3.25 -1.08 -15.73
C ARG A 47 4.68 -0.69 -16.07
N ARG A 48 5.32 -1.45 -16.95
CA ARG A 48 6.66 -1.10 -17.47
C ARG A 48 6.55 -0.06 -18.59
N GLU A 49 7.66 0.66 -18.87
CA GLU A 49 7.68 1.77 -19.86
C GLU A 49 7.47 1.28 -21.31
N ASP A 50 7.78 0.02 -21.60
CA ASP A 50 7.57 -0.68 -22.86
C ASP A 50 6.10 -1.08 -23.10
N GLU A 51 5.28 -1.20 -22.05
CA GLU A 51 3.83 -1.41 -22.18
C GLU A 51 3.06 -0.16 -22.67
N ALA A 52 3.74 0.98 -22.81
CA ALA A 52 3.14 2.23 -23.29
C ALA A 52 2.52 2.12 -24.70
N GLU A 53 2.91 1.11 -25.47
CA GLU A 53 2.50 0.95 -26.87
C GLU A 53 1.18 0.21 -27.05
N LEU A 54 0.57 -0.30 -25.98
CA LEU A 54 -0.66 -1.09 -26.08
C LEU A 54 -1.93 -0.25 -26.22
N ASP A 55 -1.98 0.95 -25.63
CA ASP A 55 -3.09 1.89 -25.79
C ASP A 55 -2.73 3.34 -25.36
N PHE A 56 -3.33 4.33 -26.02
CA PHE A 56 -3.03 5.75 -25.79
C PHE A 56 -3.54 6.28 -24.45
N SER A 57 -4.56 5.64 -23.84
CA SER A 57 -5.11 6.10 -22.56
C SER A 57 -4.06 6.08 -21.44
N LYS A 58 -3.08 5.18 -21.54
CA LYS A 58 -1.90 5.14 -20.66
C LYS A 58 -1.12 6.45 -20.63
N LEU A 59 -1.03 7.16 -21.76
CA LEU A 59 -0.34 8.45 -21.84
C LEU A 59 -1.20 9.60 -21.30
N ILE A 60 -2.53 9.46 -21.28
CA ILE A 60 -3.46 10.44 -20.72
C ILE A 60 -3.50 10.35 -19.19
N TYR A 61 -3.26 9.16 -18.63
CA TYR A 61 -3.37 8.92 -17.19
C TYR A 61 -2.46 9.79 -16.32
N PRO A 62 -1.13 9.93 -16.57
CA PRO A 62 -0.29 10.80 -15.73
C PRO A 62 -0.72 12.28 -15.77
N PRO A 63 -1.06 12.87 -16.93
CA PRO A 63 -1.66 14.20 -16.97
C PRO A 63 -2.96 14.35 -16.15
N MET A 64 -3.83 13.34 -16.14
CA MET A 64 -5.04 13.33 -15.31
C MET A 64 -4.70 13.34 -13.82
N GLN A 65 -3.82 12.44 -13.37
CA GLN A 65 -3.41 12.38 -11.96
C GLN A 65 -2.75 13.69 -11.47
N VAL A 66 -2.01 14.37 -12.34
CA VAL A 66 -1.43 15.69 -12.03
C VAL A 66 -2.51 16.77 -12.02
N ALA A 67 -3.47 16.71 -12.94
CA ALA A 67 -4.60 17.63 -12.96
C ALA A 67 -5.46 17.48 -11.69
N ASP A 68 -5.66 16.27 -11.18
CA ASP A 68 -6.38 16.01 -9.92
C ASP A 68 -5.78 16.82 -8.77
N ILE A 69 -4.45 16.81 -8.62
CA ILE A 69 -3.73 17.53 -7.57
C ILE A 69 -4.00 19.03 -7.63
N PHE A 70 -3.95 19.62 -8.83
CA PHE A 70 -4.17 21.06 -9.00
C PHE A 70 -5.65 21.44 -8.92
N TYR A 71 -6.53 20.63 -9.48
CA TYR A 71 -7.98 20.87 -9.51
C TYR A 71 -8.56 20.84 -8.09
N LEU A 72 -8.13 19.86 -7.29
CA LEU A 72 -8.49 19.75 -5.88
C LEU A 72 -7.73 20.73 -4.97
N LYS A 73 -6.79 21.51 -5.52
CA LYS A 73 -5.94 22.47 -4.79
C LYS A 73 -5.20 21.81 -3.62
N VAL A 74 -4.64 20.63 -3.86
CA VAL A 74 -3.95 19.85 -2.84
C VAL A 74 -2.61 20.51 -2.48
N ASN A 75 -2.45 20.94 -1.23
CA ASN A 75 -1.16 21.43 -0.72
C ASN A 75 -0.17 20.29 -0.47
N ILE A 76 -0.67 19.11 -0.03
CA ILE A 76 0.14 17.93 0.30
C ILE A 76 -0.40 16.72 -0.49
N ALA A 77 0.35 16.28 -1.49
CA ALA A 77 0.08 15.06 -2.22
C ALA A 77 0.67 13.85 -1.46
N LEU A 78 -0.21 13.11 -0.78
CA LEU A 78 0.13 11.88 -0.07
C LEU A 78 -0.13 10.66 -0.99
N GLY A 79 0.84 9.75 -1.10
CA GLY A 79 0.66 8.49 -1.83
C GLY A 79 1.75 7.47 -1.53
N GLY A 80 1.65 6.27 -2.09
CA GLY A 80 2.75 5.29 -2.03
C GLY A 80 3.99 5.78 -2.78
N ILE A 81 5.16 5.22 -2.48
CA ILE A 81 6.41 5.57 -3.18
C ILE A 81 6.35 5.29 -4.70
N ASP A 82 5.46 4.39 -5.14
CA ASP A 82 5.19 4.15 -6.57
C ASP A 82 4.54 5.34 -7.27
N GLN A 83 3.88 6.24 -6.54
CA GLN A 83 3.26 7.46 -7.06
C GLN A 83 4.25 8.64 -7.22
N ARG A 84 5.50 8.49 -6.75
CA ARG A 84 6.52 9.55 -6.75
C ARG A 84 6.69 10.23 -8.11
N LYS A 85 6.66 9.45 -9.21
CA LYS A 85 6.89 10.02 -10.54
C LYS A 85 5.78 10.99 -10.97
N ALA A 86 4.52 10.71 -10.64
CA ALA A 86 3.40 11.63 -10.88
C ALA A 86 3.52 12.88 -10.00
N HIS A 87 3.86 12.75 -8.72
CA HIS A 87 4.04 13.91 -7.84
C HIS A 87 5.21 14.80 -8.29
N MET A 88 6.31 14.21 -8.77
CA MET A 88 7.41 14.98 -9.35
C MET A 88 7.00 15.67 -10.66
N LEU A 89 6.20 15.02 -11.50
CA LEU A 89 5.64 15.65 -12.70
C LEU A 89 4.73 16.84 -12.32
N ALA A 90 3.90 16.69 -11.29
CA ALA A 90 3.09 17.80 -10.78
C ALA A 90 3.95 18.98 -10.32
N ARG A 91 5.05 18.73 -9.60
CA ARG A 91 5.95 19.80 -9.16
C ARG A 91 6.66 20.51 -10.32
N ASP A 92 7.09 19.77 -11.35
CA ASP A 92 7.70 20.33 -12.56
C ASP A 92 6.70 21.21 -13.34
N VAL A 93 5.45 20.74 -13.46
CA VAL A 93 4.39 21.45 -14.20
C VAL A 93 3.87 22.66 -13.43
N ALA A 94 3.79 22.58 -12.10
CA ALA A 94 3.36 23.68 -11.24
C ALA A 94 4.21 24.94 -11.45
N GLU A 95 5.52 24.76 -11.61
CA GLU A 95 6.46 25.86 -11.90
C GLU A 95 6.15 26.57 -13.22
N LYS A 96 5.87 25.79 -14.28
CA LYS A 96 5.56 26.32 -15.61
C LYS A 96 4.20 27.01 -15.65
N LEU A 97 3.23 26.48 -14.91
CA LEU A 97 1.90 27.06 -14.77
C LEU A 97 1.84 28.20 -13.74
N LYS A 98 2.95 28.50 -13.03
CA LYS A 98 3.03 29.51 -11.98
C LYS A 98 1.97 29.32 -10.88
N ILE A 99 1.73 28.06 -10.51
CA ILE A 99 0.86 27.68 -9.40
C ILE A 99 1.69 27.11 -8.24
N GLU A 100 1.08 27.00 -7.07
CA GLU A 100 1.74 26.50 -5.87
C GLU A 100 2.25 25.06 -6.08
N LYS A 101 3.50 24.80 -5.69
CA LYS A 101 4.11 23.47 -5.79
C LYS A 101 3.60 22.59 -4.65
N PRO A 102 2.93 21.47 -4.92
CA PRO A 102 2.46 20.57 -3.87
C PRO A 102 3.63 19.92 -3.14
N ILE A 103 3.54 19.77 -1.83
CA ILE A 103 4.45 18.94 -1.03
C ILE A 103 4.13 17.48 -1.34
N ALA A 104 5.13 16.67 -1.66
CA ALA A 104 4.92 15.25 -1.94
C ALA A 104 5.40 14.41 -0.74
N ILE A 105 4.47 13.70 -0.09
CA ILE A 105 4.77 12.76 1.00
C ILE A 105 4.51 11.35 0.50
N HIS A 106 5.49 10.47 0.67
CA HIS A 106 5.41 9.10 0.18
C HIS A 106 5.47 8.09 1.31
N THR A 107 4.53 7.15 1.34
CA THR A 107 4.52 6.01 2.26
C THR A 107 5.28 4.82 1.67
N PRO A 108 5.88 3.97 2.54
CA PRO A 108 6.49 2.73 2.08
C PRO A 108 5.42 1.77 1.51
N LEU A 109 5.82 0.94 0.56
CA LEU A 109 4.99 -0.15 0.06
C LEU A 109 5.29 -1.42 0.85
N LEU A 110 4.25 -2.10 1.32
CA LEU A 110 4.41 -3.40 1.95
C LEU A 110 4.84 -4.45 0.93
N THR A 111 5.89 -5.19 1.28
CA THR A 111 6.33 -6.36 0.56
C THR A 111 5.25 -7.44 0.64
N GLY A 112 5.00 -8.11 -0.48
CA GLY A 112 4.11 -9.25 -0.59
C GLY A 112 4.59 -10.40 0.28
N LEU A 113 3.66 -11.23 0.76
CA LEU A 113 3.97 -12.30 1.69
C LEU A 113 4.96 -13.32 1.14
N GLN A 114 5.17 -13.39 -0.17
CA GLN A 114 6.17 -14.28 -0.77
C GLN A 114 7.61 -13.75 -0.70
N GLY A 115 7.80 -12.52 -0.21
CA GLY A 115 9.08 -11.83 -0.24
C GLY A 115 9.47 -11.35 -1.64
N VAL A 116 10.68 -10.83 -1.75
CA VAL A 116 11.22 -10.29 -3.00
C VAL A 116 11.80 -11.41 -3.86
N GLN A 117 11.27 -11.60 -5.06
CA GLN A 117 11.91 -12.45 -6.07
C GLN A 117 13.09 -11.68 -6.70
N ARG A 118 14.26 -12.31 -6.80
CA ARG A 118 15.43 -11.72 -7.47
C ARG A 118 15.06 -11.47 -8.95
N MET A 119 15.03 -10.21 -9.36
CA MET A 119 14.93 -9.76 -10.74
C MET A 119 16.15 -8.91 -11.08
N GLU A 120 16.27 -8.49 -12.34
CA GLU A 120 17.44 -7.81 -12.90
C GLU A 120 17.80 -6.48 -12.22
N THR A 121 16.84 -5.80 -11.59
CA THR A 121 17.08 -4.56 -10.84
C THR A 121 16.32 -4.54 -9.51
N ALA A 122 16.93 -3.95 -8.48
CA ALA A 122 16.34 -3.84 -7.14
C ALA A 122 14.98 -3.10 -7.14
N GLU A 123 14.85 -2.06 -7.97
CA GLU A 123 13.59 -1.30 -8.11
C GLU A 123 12.48 -2.16 -8.74
N ALA A 124 12.79 -2.94 -9.79
CA ALA A 124 11.82 -3.84 -10.41
C ALA A 124 11.43 -4.99 -9.48
N SER A 125 12.38 -5.51 -8.71
CA SER A 125 12.13 -6.53 -7.69
C SER A 125 11.15 -6.05 -6.63
N ILE A 126 11.33 -4.84 -6.07
CA ILE A 126 10.43 -4.29 -5.05
C ILE A 126 9.02 -4.01 -5.63
N LEU A 127 8.94 -3.44 -6.84
CA LEU A 127 7.66 -3.19 -7.52
C LEU A 127 6.89 -4.48 -7.85
N SER A 128 7.59 -5.55 -8.22
CA SER A 128 6.98 -6.85 -8.51
C SER A 128 6.59 -7.64 -7.26
N ALA A 129 7.28 -7.37 -6.15
CA ALA A 129 7.07 -8.04 -4.88
C ALA A 129 5.95 -7.40 -4.06
N LYS A 130 5.41 -6.23 -4.43
CA LYS A 130 4.35 -5.56 -3.64
C LYS A 130 3.10 -6.43 -3.47
N MET A 131 2.44 -6.30 -2.32
CA MET A 131 1.13 -6.93 -2.13
C MET A 131 0.17 -6.49 -3.25
N SER A 132 -0.37 -7.46 -3.99
CA SER A 132 -1.26 -7.18 -5.11
C SER A 132 -2.43 -8.15 -5.15
N LYS A 133 -3.60 -7.65 -5.56
CA LYS A 133 -4.84 -8.44 -5.68
C LYS A 133 -4.69 -9.63 -6.63
N SER A 134 -3.78 -9.55 -7.59
CA SER A 134 -3.58 -10.61 -8.59
C SER A 134 -3.00 -11.91 -8.07
N LYS A 135 -2.43 -11.92 -6.86
CA LYS A 135 -1.97 -13.14 -6.20
C LYS A 135 -2.59 -13.16 -4.78
N PRO A 136 -3.83 -13.65 -4.63
CA PRO A 136 -4.56 -13.58 -3.35
C PRO A 136 -3.81 -14.18 -2.16
N TYR A 137 -2.98 -15.22 -2.38
CA TYR A 137 -2.14 -15.83 -1.35
C TYR A 137 -0.92 -14.99 -0.93
N SER A 138 -0.60 -13.93 -1.69
CA SER A 138 0.53 -13.03 -1.42
C SER A 138 0.14 -11.76 -0.65
N ALA A 139 -1.15 -11.59 -0.35
CA ALA A 139 -1.70 -10.40 0.29
C ALA A 139 -2.68 -10.77 1.40
N ILE A 140 -2.68 -9.97 2.48
CA ILE A 140 -3.73 -9.98 3.50
C ILE A 140 -4.79 -8.97 3.11
N PHE A 141 -6.04 -9.39 3.03
CA PHE A 141 -7.18 -8.49 2.84
C PHE A 141 -7.79 -8.12 4.19
N ILE A 142 -8.37 -6.92 4.27
CA ILE A 142 -8.95 -6.38 5.51
C ILE A 142 -10.14 -7.20 6.03
N HIS A 143 -10.74 -8.03 5.17
CA HIS A 143 -11.87 -8.91 5.45
C HIS A 143 -11.47 -10.40 5.51
N ASP A 144 -10.17 -10.74 5.42
CA ASP A 144 -9.73 -12.13 5.57
C ASP A 144 -10.13 -12.66 6.96
N SER A 145 -10.64 -13.88 7.01
CA SER A 145 -10.95 -14.58 8.25
C SER A 145 -9.69 -14.82 9.10
N PRO A 146 -9.83 -15.06 10.42
CA PRO A 146 -8.70 -15.40 11.28
C PRO A 146 -7.84 -16.56 10.74
N ASP A 147 -8.47 -17.60 10.20
CA ASP A 147 -7.77 -18.77 9.68
C ASP A 147 -7.02 -18.47 8.38
N GLU A 148 -7.59 -17.64 7.51
CA GLU A 148 -6.90 -17.15 6.31
C GLU A 148 -5.67 -16.33 6.67
N ILE A 149 -5.78 -15.42 7.65
CA ILE A 149 -4.65 -14.61 8.12
C ILE A 149 -3.54 -15.50 8.67
N ARG A 150 -3.86 -16.46 9.55
CA ARG A 150 -2.87 -17.43 10.09
C ARG A 150 -2.22 -18.25 8.99
N SER A 151 -3.01 -18.78 8.05
CA SER A 151 -2.51 -19.58 6.93
C SER A 151 -1.56 -18.78 6.03
N LYS A 152 -1.93 -17.55 5.68
CA LYS A 152 -1.14 -16.67 4.82
C LYS A 152 0.16 -16.22 5.50
N ILE A 153 0.11 -15.76 6.76
CA ILE A 153 1.32 -15.36 7.52
C ILE A 153 2.21 -16.57 7.83
N GLY A 154 1.62 -17.71 8.15
CA GLY A 154 2.35 -18.97 8.36
C GLY A 154 3.21 -19.35 7.16
N LYS A 155 2.69 -19.15 5.95
CA LYS A 155 3.39 -19.40 4.67
C LYS A 155 4.27 -18.24 4.20
N ALA A 156 4.25 -17.09 4.87
CA ALA A 156 4.98 -15.91 4.43
C ALA A 156 6.51 -16.11 4.50
N TYR A 157 7.23 -15.41 3.64
CA TYR A 157 8.67 -15.26 3.70
C TYR A 157 9.06 -14.57 5.03
N CYS A 158 9.88 -15.23 5.84
CA CYS A 158 10.34 -14.71 7.13
C CYS A 158 11.68 -15.37 7.51
N PRO A 159 12.76 -15.07 6.77
CA PRO A 159 14.10 -15.61 7.03
C PRO A 159 14.62 -15.22 8.42
N PRO A 160 15.25 -16.15 9.18
CA PRO A 160 15.75 -15.85 10.53
C PRO A 160 16.79 -14.72 10.51
N LYS A 161 16.68 -13.81 11.49
CA LYS A 161 17.59 -12.67 11.71
C LYS A 161 17.63 -11.61 10.60
N VAL A 162 16.78 -11.71 9.57
CA VAL A 162 16.74 -10.77 8.45
C VAL A 162 15.46 -9.95 8.54
N VAL A 163 15.62 -8.63 8.70
CA VAL A 163 14.50 -7.67 8.80
C VAL A 163 14.21 -6.93 7.50
N GLU A 164 15.22 -6.82 6.63
CA GLU A 164 15.09 -6.11 5.36
C GLU A 164 14.27 -6.94 4.37
N ASN A 165 13.29 -6.30 3.72
CA ASN A 165 12.36 -6.95 2.80
C ASN A 165 11.64 -8.18 3.41
N ASN A 166 11.45 -8.19 4.72
CA ASN A 166 10.75 -9.24 5.45
C ASN A 166 9.30 -8.80 5.68
N PRO A 167 8.31 -9.37 4.94
CA PRO A 167 6.93 -8.91 4.98
C PRO A 167 6.29 -9.04 6.36
N VAL A 168 6.69 -10.03 7.17
CA VAL A 168 6.16 -10.21 8.53
C VAL A 168 6.65 -9.10 9.45
N VAL A 169 7.93 -8.74 9.34
CA VAL A 169 8.54 -7.63 10.10
C VAL A 169 7.97 -6.29 9.64
N GLU A 170 7.72 -6.11 8.33
CA GLU A 170 7.11 -4.90 7.79
C GLU A 170 5.67 -4.70 8.25
N ILE A 171 4.86 -5.76 8.34
CA ILE A 171 3.52 -5.69 8.94
C ILE A 171 3.61 -5.22 10.39
N ALA A 172 4.52 -5.81 11.17
CA ALA A 172 4.72 -5.37 12.56
C ALA A 172 5.11 -3.89 12.62
N LYS A 173 6.06 -3.45 11.80
CA LYS A 173 6.56 -2.06 11.77
C LYS A 173 5.51 -1.05 11.33
N TYR A 174 4.94 -1.24 10.15
CA TYR A 174 4.17 -0.20 9.45
C TYR A 174 2.67 -0.28 9.74
N ILE A 175 2.17 -1.37 10.31
CA ILE A 175 0.75 -1.53 10.64
C ILE A 175 0.54 -1.59 12.14
N LEU A 176 1.18 -2.55 12.84
CA LEU A 176 0.92 -2.77 14.26
C LEU A 176 1.55 -1.65 15.12
N PHE A 177 2.86 -1.44 14.99
CA PHE A 177 3.60 -0.40 15.69
C PHE A 177 3.46 1.00 15.07
N ALA A 178 2.61 1.17 14.06
CA ALA A 178 2.19 2.52 13.64
C ALA A 178 1.39 3.24 14.74
N ASN A 179 0.80 2.48 15.67
CA ASN A 179 0.34 2.97 16.95
C ASN A 179 1.45 2.75 17.98
N GLU A 180 1.99 3.84 18.54
CA GLU A 180 3.08 3.83 19.52
C GLU A 180 2.73 3.08 20.81
N ASN A 181 1.44 2.91 21.12
CA ASN A 181 0.96 2.17 22.29
C ASN A 181 0.65 0.69 21.99
N PHE A 182 0.95 0.21 20.79
CA PHE A 182 0.68 -1.18 20.42
C PHE A 182 1.69 -2.12 21.08
N VAL A 183 1.21 -3.25 21.60
CA VAL A 183 2.04 -4.31 22.18
C VAL A 183 1.79 -5.61 21.43
N ILE A 184 2.87 -6.26 20.99
CA ILE A 184 2.81 -7.60 20.41
C ILE A 184 3.12 -8.62 21.51
N HIS A 185 2.15 -9.50 21.79
CA HIS A 185 2.31 -10.60 22.72
C HIS A 185 2.83 -11.83 21.98
N VAL A 186 3.99 -12.35 22.39
CA VAL A 186 4.61 -13.55 21.85
C VAL A 186 4.42 -14.69 22.84
N GLU A 187 3.49 -15.59 22.54
CA GLU A 187 3.30 -16.81 23.33
C GLU A 187 4.27 -17.90 22.89
N ARG A 188 5.18 -18.29 23.79
CA ARG A 188 6.11 -19.40 23.56
C ARG A 188 6.38 -20.18 24.85
N PRO A 189 6.58 -21.51 24.77
CA PRO A 189 6.92 -22.34 25.93
C PRO A 189 8.18 -21.87 26.66
N SER A 190 8.28 -22.12 27.98
CA SER A 190 9.44 -21.73 28.80
C SER A 190 10.77 -22.28 28.26
N LYS A 191 10.77 -23.48 27.67
CA LYS A 191 11.95 -24.09 27.02
C LYS A 191 12.48 -23.31 25.80
N TYR A 192 11.69 -22.38 25.26
CA TYR A 192 12.05 -21.52 24.13
C TYR A 192 12.12 -20.03 24.52
N GLY A 193 12.24 -19.73 25.83
CA GLY A 193 12.40 -18.37 26.35
C GLY A 193 11.15 -17.77 27.00
N GLY A 194 10.03 -18.51 27.08
CA GLY A 194 8.80 -18.09 27.78
C GLY A 194 8.05 -16.91 27.13
N PRO A 195 6.82 -16.61 27.59
CA PRO A 195 6.04 -15.48 27.05
C PRO A 195 6.83 -14.18 27.06
N LEU A 196 6.65 -13.38 26.02
CA LEU A 196 7.39 -12.13 25.81
C LEU A 196 6.45 -11.08 25.23
N ASP A 197 6.40 -9.91 25.87
CA ASP A 197 5.72 -8.74 25.34
C ASP A 197 6.74 -7.84 24.64
N VAL A 198 6.39 -7.36 23.45
CA VAL A 198 7.23 -6.47 22.64
C VAL A 198 6.50 -5.14 22.46
N TYR A 199 7.09 -4.07 22.97
CA TYR A 199 6.44 -2.76 23.12
C TYR A 199 6.79 -1.77 21.99
N SER A 200 7.77 -2.10 21.15
CA SER A 200 8.17 -1.23 20.04
C SER A 200 8.76 -2.02 18.87
N TYR A 201 8.80 -1.40 17.70
CA TYR A 201 9.49 -1.96 16.55
C TYR A 201 10.99 -2.13 16.79
N ASP A 202 11.66 -1.16 17.44
CA ASP A 202 13.10 -1.22 17.69
C ASP A 202 13.47 -2.40 18.59
N GLU A 203 12.62 -2.69 19.58
CA GLU A 203 12.74 -3.88 20.41
C GLU A 203 12.56 -5.17 19.59
N LEU A 204 11.51 -5.24 18.76
CA LEU A 204 11.25 -6.38 17.87
C LEU A 204 12.44 -6.64 16.94
N GLU A 205 12.94 -5.59 16.29
CA GLU A 205 14.06 -5.65 15.35
C GLU A 205 15.31 -6.20 16.03
N LYS A 206 15.65 -5.69 17.23
CA LYS A 206 16.80 -6.14 18.01
C LYS A 206 16.68 -7.63 18.36
N LEU A 207 15.55 -8.03 18.95
CA LEU A 207 15.30 -9.41 19.36
C LEU A 207 15.39 -10.38 18.17
N TYR A 208 14.84 -9.98 17.03
CA TYR A 208 14.83 -10.81 15.83
C TYR A 208 16.24 -10.94 15.21
N LYS A 209 16.98 -9.83 15.07
CA LYS A 209 18.37 -9.81 14.55
C LYS A 209 19.32 -10.64 15.42
N GLU A 210 19.18 -10.56 16.74
CA GLU A 210 19.98 -11.34 17.68
C GLU A 210 19.60 -12.84 17.70
N GLY A 211 18.48 -13.22 17.07
CA GLY A 211 17.98 -14.60 17.07
C GLY A 211 17.31 -15.01 18.37
N LYS A 212 16.95 -14.05 19.23
CA LYS A 212 16.20 -14.28 20.47
C LYS A 212 14.71 -14.49 20.22
N LEU A 213 14.23 -14.14 19.02
CA LEU A 213 12.88 -14.38 18.55
C LEU A 213 12.93 -15.24 17.28
N HIS A 214 12.34 -16.44 17.34
CA HIS A 214 12.32 -17.37 16.21
C HIS A 214 11.27 -16.94 15.15
N PRO A 215 11.48 -17.19 13.84
CA PRO A 215 10.50 -16.83 12.81
C PRO A 215 9.09 -17.39 13.02
N LEU A 216 8.97 -18.60 13.56
CA LEU A 216 7.67 -19.21 13.85
C LEU A 216 6.91 -18.44 14.93
N ASP A 217 7.59 -18.06 16.01
CA ASP A 217 6.99 -17.30 17.11
C ASP A 217 6.57 -15.91 16.62
N LEU A 218 7.43 -15.25 15.84
CA LEU A 218 7.12 -13.95 15.22
C LEU A 218 5.89 -14.04 14.31
N LYS A 219 5.82 -15.06 13.45
CA LYS A 219 4.66 -15.26 12.55
C LYS A 219 3.37 -15.43 13.32
N ASN A 220 3.36 -16.27 14.35
CA ASN A 220 2.17 -16.53 15.15
C ASN A 220 1.72 -15.25 15.88
N ALA A 221 2.65 -14.57 16.55
CA ALA A 221 2.38 -13.34 17.28
C ALA A 221 1.84 -12.22 16.36
N VAL A 222 2.46 -12.02 15.19
CA VAL A 222 1.99 -11.03 14.21
C VAL A 222 0.62 -11.41 13.63
N ALA A 223 0.37 -12.70 13.40
CA ALA A 223 -0.94 -13.16 12.93
C ALA A 223 -2.04 -12.87 13.96
N ASP A 224 -1.84 -13.26 15.22
CA ASP A 224 -2.85 -13.04 16.26
C ASP A 224 -3.07 -11.54 16.54
N ALA A 225 -2.00 -10.75 16.55
CA ALA A 225 -2.08 -9.30 16.67
C ALA A 225 -2.87 -8.67 15.50
N LEU A 226 -2.60 -9.09 14.26
CA LEU A 226 -3.28 -8.58 13.07
C LEU A 226 -4.76 -9.01 13.03
N ILE A 227 -5.06 -10.23 13.48
CA ILE A 227 -6.43 -10.72 13.61
C ILE A 227 -7.22 -9.80 14.54
N LYS A 228 -6.69 -9.50 15.73
CA LYS A 228 -7.32 -8.58 16.67
C LYS A 228 -7.44 -7.16 16.09
N TYR A 229 -6.40 -6.67 15.43
CA TYR A 229 -6.40 -5.34 14.81
C TYR A 229 -7.50 -5.18 13.74
N LEU A 230 -7.73 -6.22 12.92
CA LEU A 230 -8.73 -6.22 11.85
C LEU A 230 -10.14 -6.63 12.31
N GLU A 231 -10.32 -7.05 13.56
CA GLU A 231 -11.61 -7.48 14.10
C GLU A 231 -12.74 -6.45 13.92
N PRO A 232 -12.54 -5.14 14.19
CA PRO A 232 -13.61 -4.16 13.98
C PRO A 232 -14.05 -4.05 12.52
N VAL A 233 -13.14 -4.31 11.57
CA VAL A 233 -13.45 -4.27 10.14
C VAL A 233 -14.28 -5.49 9.75
N ARG A 234 -13.91 -6.69 10.21
CA ARG A 234 -14.71 -7.90 9.97
C ARG A 234 -16.12 -7.77 10.56
N LYS A 235 -16.22 -7.33 11.82
CA LYS A 235 -17.51 -7.06 12.46
C LYS A 235 -18.37 -6.06 11.68
N TYR A 236 -17.76 -5.03 11.08
CA TYR A 236 -18.49 -4.09 10.23
C TYR A 236 -19.10 -4.78 9.01
N PHE A 237 -18.34 -5.62 8.30
CA PHE A 237 -18.85 -6.38 7.14
C PHE A 237 -19.83 -7.50 7.50
N GLU A 238 -19.85 -7.96 8.75
CA GLU A 238 -20.82 -8.94 9.25
C GLU A 238 -22.14 -8.29 9.69
N THR A 239 -22.07 -7.11 10.30
CA THR A 239 -23.24 -6.47 10.94
C THR A 239 -23.91 -5.43 10.05
N ASN A 240 -23.19 -4.80 9.13
CA ASN A 240 -23.74 -3.85 8.18
C ASN A 240 -24.20 -4.58 6.91
N LYS A 241 -25.53 -4.64 6.70
CA LYS A 241 -26.14 -5.36 5.58
C LYS A 241 -25.65 -4.89 4.21
N GLU A 242 -25.59 -3.58 3.98
CA GLU A 242 -25.15 -3.02 2.68
C GLU A 242 -23.68 -3.36 2.41
N ALA A 243 -22.82 -3.21 3.42
CA ALA A 243 -21.41 -3.56 3.30
C ALA A 243 -21.21 -5.06 3.06
N HIS A 244 -22.01 -5.90 3.73
CA HIS A 244 -22.00 -7.35 3.56
C HIS A 244 -22.38 -7.76 2.13
N GLU A 245 -23.49 -7.22 1.62
CA GLU A 245 -23.97 -7.48 0.27
C GLU A 245 -22.96 -7.00 -0.79
N LEU A 246 -22.39 -5.81 -0.59
CA LEU A 246 -21.35 -5.27 -1.46
C LEU A 246 -20.10 -6.16 -1.47
N LEU A 247 -19.62 -6.61 -0.30
CA LEU A 247 -18.48 -7.51 -0.22
C LEU A 247 -18.74 -8.82 -0.98
N ASN A 248 -19.91 -9.43 -0.77
CA ASN A 248 -20.31 -10.65 -1.47
C ASN A 248 -20.40 -10.47 -2.99
N PHE A 249 -20.88 -9.32 -3.44
CA PHE A 249 -20.90 -8.97 -4.86
C PHE A 249 -19.48 -8.83 -5.43
N MET A 250 -18.60 -8.11 -4.72
CA MET A 250 -17.21 -7.91 -5.13
C MET A 250 -16.43 -9.22 -5.20
N LEU A 251 -16.63 -10.15 -4.26
CA LEU A 251 -15.97 -11.45 -4.25
C LEU A 251 -16.37 -12.36 -5.42
N LYS A 252 -17.57 -12.17 -5.97
CA LYS A 252 -18.05 -12.91 -7.16
C LYS A 252 -17.61 -12.29 -8.48
N THR A 253 -17.09 -11.07 -8.45
CA THR A 253 -16.70 -10.34 -9.65
C THR A 253 -15.32 -10.79 -10.11
N ASN A 254 -15.19 -11.23 -11.36
CA ASN A 254 -13.90 -11.57 -11.94
C ASN A 254 -13.05 -10.31 -12.10
N ILE A 255 -11.80 -10.35 -11.61
CA ILE A 255 -10.83 -9.28 -11.82
C ILE A 255 -10.36 -9.35 -13.29
N THR A 256 -10.98 -8.55 -14.16
CA THR A 256 -10.46 -8.31 -15.50
C THR A 256 -9.18 -7.46 -15.39
N ARG A 257 -8.15 -7.87 -16.13
CA ARG A 257 -6.84 -7.19 -16.22
C ARG A 257 -6.70 -6.46 -17.54
#